data_AF-A0A6A5XC14-F1
#
_entry.id   AF-A0A6A5XC14-F1
#
_cell.length_a   1.000
_cell.length_b   1.000
_cell.length_c   1.000
_cell.angle_alpha   90.00
_cell.angle_beta   90.00
_cell.angle_gamma   90.00
#
_symmetry.space_group_name_H-M   'P 1'
#
loop_
_entity.id
_entity.type
_entity.pdbx_description
1 polymer ?
#
loop_
_entity_poly.entity_id
_entity_poly.type
_entity_poly.pdbx_seq_one_letter_code
_entity_poly.pdbx_strand_id
1 'polypeptide(L)'
;HHHHHLPTSRSGKRPHMADVPPSPPPHHGPPSVVGQEGMPAPAPRPRGPKLKFTPEDDGLLVDLKEKKNLTWKQIADFFPGRSSGTLQVRYCTKLKAKTTVWTDDMVVKLRNAMQEYENDRWRIISSKVGSGFTPVACRDKAQELE
;
A
#
# COMPACT_ATOMS: atom_id res chain seq x y z
N HIS A 1 46.16 -15.29 -6.70
CA HIS A 1 46.33 -14.28 -7.75
C HIS A 1 45.92 -14.90 -9.08
N HIS A 2 44.67 -14.73 -9.51
CA HIS A 2 44.17 -15.29 -10.77
C HIS A 2 44.01 -14.16 -11.78
N HIS A 3 44.79 -14.24 -12.86
CA HIS A 3 44.81 -13.30 -13.97
C HIS A 3 43.74 -13.69 -15.01
N HIS A 4 42.87 -12.74 -15.37
CA HIS A 4 41.97 -12.88 -16.52
C HIS A 4 42.73 -12.59 -17.81
N HIS A 5 42.69 -13.52 -18.75
CA HIS A 5 43.15 -13.34 -20.12
C HIS A 5 41.92 -13.22 -21.03
N LEU A 6 41.77 -12.11 -21.75
CA LEU A 6 40.80 -11.98 -22.84
C LEU A 6 41.36 -12.61 -24.12
N PRO A 7 40.53 -13.23 -24.98
CA PRO A 7 40.96 -13.60 -26.31
C PRO A 7 40.87 -12.42 -27.28
N THR A 8 41.90 -12.34 -28.13
CA THR A 8 42.10 -11.38 -29.20
C THR A 8 41.37 -11.77 -30.49
N SER A 9 40.82 -10.73 -31.14
CA SER A 9 40.67 -10.47 -32.58
C SER A 9 40.41 -11.60 -33.59
N ARG A 10 39.37 -11.41 -34.41
CA ARG A 10 39.53 -11.53 -35.87
C ARG A 10 38.63 -10.58 -36.66
N SER A 11 39.28 -9.93 -37.60
CA SER A 11 38.91 -8.81 -38.47
C SER A 11 38.09 -9.22 -39.69
N GLY A 12 37.29 -8.28 -40.22
CA GLY A 12 36.97 -8.26 -41.66
C GLY A 12 35.69 -7.56 -42.11
N LYS A 13 35.87 -6.33 -42.64
CA LYS A 13 35.12 -5.66 -43.73
C LYS A 13 33.85 -4.84 -43.37
N ARG A 14 33.98 -3.51 -43.51
CA ARG A 14 32.91 -2.54 -43.91
C ARG A 14 32.94 -2.44 -45.45
N PRO A 15 31.86 -2.09 -46.20
CA PRO A 15 31.12 -0.81 -46.15
C PRO A 15 29.58 -1.04 -46.17
N HIS A 16 28.63 -0.11 -46.10
CA HIS A 16 28.47 1.23 -46.67
C HIS A 16 27.23 1.91 -46.03
N MET A 17 27.05 3.22 -46.28
CA MET A 17 26.04 4.15 -45.75
C MET A 17 24.57 3.69 -45.85
N ALA A 18 23.75 4.04 -44.85
CA ALA A 18 22.65 5.03 -44.97
C ALA A 18 21.68 4.94 -43.77
N ASP A 19 21.30 6.12 -43.28
CA ASP A 19 20.14 6.48 -42.46
C ASP A 19 19.90 5.82 -41.08
N VAL A 20 20.01 6.67 -40.06
CA VAL A 20 19.51 6.48 -38.70
C VAL A 20 18.07 6.98 -38.65
N PRO A 21 17.09 6.20 -38.17
CA PRO A 21 15.91 6.72 -37.48
C PRO A 21 15.99 6.43 -35.97
N PRO A 22 15.34 7.27 -35.13
CA PRO A 22 15.59 7.31 -33.69
C PRO A 22 14.98 6.11 -32.96
N SER A 23 15.72 5.57 -31.99
CA SER A 23 15.27 4.54 -31.06
C SER A 23 14.09 5.03 -30.18
N PRO A 24 13.00 4.25 -30.00
CA PRO A 24 12.03 4.51 -28.95
C PRO A 24 12.52 3.97 -27.59
N PRO A 25 12.04 4.53 -26.47
CA PRO A 25 12.53 4.21 -25.12
C PRO A 25 12.19 2.76 -24.72
N PRO A 26 12.96 2.16 -23.80
CA PRO A 26 12.75 0.78 -23.40
C PRO A 26 11.51 0.68 -22.49
N HIS A 27 10.36 0.34 -23.07
CA HIS A 27 9.22 -0.15 -22.29
C HIS A 27 9.49 -1.60 -21.91
N HIS A 28 9.88 -1.83 -20.66
CA HIS A 28 9.99 -3.16 -20.07
C HIS A 28 8.59 -3.74 -19.83
N GLY A 29 8.08 -4.44 -20.83
CA GLY A 29 6.90 -5.28 -20.75
C GLY A 29 6.73 -6.04 -22.07
N PRO A 30 6.24 -7.29 -22.05
CA PRO A 30 5.97 -8.00 -23.29
C PRO A 30 4.96 -7.18 -24.14
N PRO A 31 5.21 -6.99 -25.45
CA PRO A 31 4.33 -6.20 -26.29
C PRO A 31 2.94 -6.82 -26.32
N SER A 32 1.91 -5.98 -26.21
CA SER A 32 0.52 -6.41 -26.29
C SER A 32 0.24 -7.02 -27.67
N VAL A 33 -0.03 -8.32 -27.72
CA VAL A 33 -0.34 -9.08 -28.95
C VAL A 33 -1.81 -8.92 -29.39
N VAL A 34 -2.58 -8.09 -28.69
CA VAL A 34 -3.99 -7.86 -28.98
C VAL A 34 -4.13 -7.02 -30.24
N GLY A 35 -4.46 -7.68 -31.37
CA GLY A 35 -4.73 -7.04 -32.66
C GLY A 35 -3.78 -7.41 -33.80
N GLN A 36 -2.84 -8.34 -33.62
CA GLN A 36 -2.00 -8.85 -34.72
C GLN A 36 -2.79 -9.78 -35.65
N GLU A 37 -2.57 -9.65 -36.96
CA GLU A 37 -3.19 -10.48 -38.00
C GLU A 37 -2.82 -11.97 -37.78
N GLY A 38 -3.83 -12.83 -37.63
CA GLY A 38 -3.66 -14.25 -37.33
C GLY A 38 -3.93 -14.66 -35.88
N MET A 39 -4.16 -13.71 -34.95
CA MET A 39 -4.56 -14.01 -33.57
C MET A 39 -6.08 -14.05 -33.40
N PRO A 40 -6.64 -14.98 -32.61
CA PRO A 40 -8.08 -15.06 -32.38
C PRO A 40 -8.57 -13.77 -31.71
N ALA A 41 -9.79 -13.34 -32.09
CA ALA A 41 -10.42 -12.18 -31.47
C ALA A 41 -10.42 -12.33 -29.93
N PRO A 42 -10.17 -11.26 -29.16
CA PRO A 42 -10.14 -11.32 -27.71
C PRO A 42 -11.42 -11.98 -27.19
N ALA A 43 -11.28 -12.99 -26.34
CA ALA A 43 -12.42 -13.75 -25.84
C ALA A 43 -13.47 -12.78 -25.27
N PRO A 44 -14.75 -12.91 -25.66
CA PRO A 44 -15.81 -12.05 -25.16
C PRO A 44 -15.83 -12.17 -23.63
N ARG A 45 -15.59 -11.04 -22.95
CA ARG A 45 -15.59 -11.02 -21.48
C ARG A 45 -16.93 -11.56 -20.99
N PRO A 46 -16.97 -12.63 -20.17
CA PRO A 46 -18.23 -13.15 -19.65
C PRO A 46 -18.90 -12.06 -18.83
N ARG A 47 -19.99 -11.51 -19.35
CA ARG A 47 -20.85 -10.55 -18.66
C ARG A 47 -21.97 -11.32 -17.96
N GLY A 48 -21.59 -12.16 -17.01
CA GLY A 48 -22.54 -12.60 -15.98
C GLY A 48 -22.92 -11.40 -15.10
N PRO A 49 -24.05 -11.45 -14.37
CA PRO A 49 -24.38 -10.44 -13.38
C PRO A 49 -23.19 -10.26 -12.43
N LYS A 50 -22.53 -9.10 -12.48
CA LYS A 50 -21.47 -8.76 -11.51
C LYS A 50 -22.16 -8.60 -10.16
N LEU A 51 -22.22 -9.67 -9.38
CA LEU A 51 -22.58 -9.61 -7.98
C LEU A 51 -21.70 -8.51 -7.36
N LYS A 52 -22.32 -7.45 -6.84
CA LYS A 52 -21.66 -6.38 -6.10
C LYS A 52 -21.71 -6.75 -4.62
N PHE A 53 -20.71 -6.32 -3.85
CA PHE A 53 -20.78 -6.45 -2.40
C PHE A 53 -21.84 -5.48 -1.87
N THR A 54 -22.78 -6.00 -1.10
CA THR A 54 -23.76 -5.20 -0.36
C THR A 54 -23.24 -4.87 1.05
N PRO A 55 -23.87 -3.91 1.77
CA PRO A 55 -23.54 -3.68 3.17
C PRO A 55 -23.73 -4.92 4.05
N GLU A 56 -24.72 -5.76 3.73
CA GLU A 56 -24.99 -7.03 4.43
C GLU A 56 -23.86 -8.04 4.19
N ASP A 57 -23.37 -8.14 2.95
CA ASP A 57 -22.19 -8.95 2.62
C ASP A 57 -20.97 -8.49 3.41
N ASP A 58 -20.74 -7.17 3.47
CA ASP A 58 -19.61 -6.58 4.18
C ASP A 58 -19.69 -6.85 5.70
N GLY A 59 -20.89 -6.75 6.28
CA GLY A 59 -21.13 -7.07 7.69
C GLY A 59 -20.89 -8.55 8.01
N LEU A 60 -21.40 -9.45 7.16
CA LEU A 60 -21.15 -10.89 7.29
C LEU A 60 -19.65 -11.21 7.19
N LEU A 61 -18.95 -10.57 6.25
CA LEU A 61 -17.53 -10.80 6.03
C LEU A 61 -16.69 -10.38 7.24
N VAL A 62 -17.01 -9.24 7.85
CA VAL A 62 -16.38 -8.76 9.08
C VAL A 62 -16.65 -9.71 10.25
N ASP A 63 -17.90 -10.12 10.44
CA ASP A 63 -18.28 -10.97 11.57
C ASP A 63 -17.61 -12.34 11.52
N LEU A 64 -17.57 -12.97 10.34
CA LEU A 64 -16.89 -14.25 10.17
C LEU A 64 -15.38 -14.13 10.39
N LYS A 65 -14.78 -13.00 9.99
CA LYS A 65 -13.33 -12.80 10.07
C LYS A 65 -12.82 -12.38 11.45
N GLU A 66 -13.54 -11.49 12.13
CA GLU A 66 -13.11 -10.86 13.39
C GLU A 66 -13.75 -11.50 14.62
N LYS A 67 -15.05 -11.83 14.55
CA LYS A 67 -15.77 -12.41 15.72
C LYS A 67 -15.60 -13.93 15.76
N LYS A 68 -15.74 -14.60 14.62
CA LYS A 68 -15.62 -16.07 14.53
C LYS A 68 -14.21 -16.57 14.19
N ASN A 69 -13.28 -15.66 13.88
CA ASN A 69 -11.88 -15.96 13.60
C ASN A 69 -11.67 -17.04 12.51
N LEU A 70 -12.54 -17.08 11.49
CA LEU A 70 -12.45 -18.07 10.42
C LEU A 70 -11.36 -17.72 9.41
N THR A 71 -10.79 -18.75 8.78
CA THR A 71 -9.85 -18.58 7.66
C THR A 71 -10.60 -18.12 6.40
N TRP A 72 -9.93 -17.41 5.49
CA TRP A 72 -10.54 -16.97 4.23
C TRP A 72 -11.15 -18.09 3.40
N LYS A 73 -10.58 -19.30 3.49
CA LYS A 73 -11.10 -20.48 2.80
C LYS A 73 -12.45 -20.91 3.38
N GLN A 74 -12.57 -20.97 4.71
CA GLN A 74 -13.83 -21.28 5.38
C GLN A 74 -14.87 -20.19 5.18
N ILE A 75 -14.44 -18.92 5.14
CA ILE A 75 -15.35 -17.80 4.89
C ILE A 75 -15.96 -17.91 3.48
N ALA A 76 -15.21 -18.37 2.48
CA ALA A 76 -15.70 -18.50 1.10
C ALA A 76 -16.91 -19.44 0.98
N ASP A 77 -17.07 -20.41 1.90
CA ASP A 77 -18.23 -21.31 1.94
C ASP A 77 -19.55 -20.55 2.23
N PHE A 78 -19.48 -19.35 2.81
CA PHE A 78 -20.63 -18.48 3.08
C PHE A 78 -20.91 -17.45 1.98
N PHE A 79 -20.04 -17.34 0.97
CA PHE A 79 -20.16 -16.38 -0.13
C PHE A 79 -20.16 -17.11 -1.48
N PRO A 80 -21.29 -17.71 -1.88
CA PRO A 80 -21.38 -18.44 -3.15
C PRO A 80 -21.01 -17.53 -4.32
N GLY A 81 -20.13 -18.03 -5.21
CA GLY A 81 -19.64 -17.25 -6.35
C GLY A 81 -18.54 -16.22 -6.03
N ARG A 82 -18.03 -16.18 -4.79
CA ARG A 82 -16.85 -15.40 -4.43
C ARG A 82 -15.70 -16.32 -4.04
N SER A 83 -14.50 -16.02 -4.53
CA SER A 83 -13.28 -16.70 -4.07
C SER A 83 -12.78 -16.09 -2.77
N SER A 84 -12.10 -16.90 -1.94
CA SER A 84 -11.40 -16.45 -0.74
C SER A 84 -10.47 -15.25 -0.98
N GLY A 85 -9.76 -15.23 -2.12
CA GLY A 85 -8.92 -14.10 -2.52
C GLY A 85 -9.70 -12.81 -2.77
N THR A 86 -10.89 -12.90 -3.38
CA THR A 86 -11.77 -11.74 -3.61
C THR A 86 -12.25 -11.15 -2.28
N LEU A 87 -12.60 -12.01 -1.32
CA LEU A 87 -13.04 -11.62 0.02
C LEU A 87 -11.90 -10.98 0.83
N GLN A 88 -10.70 -11.55 0.76
CA GLN A 88 -9.52 -10.97 1.41
C GLN A 88 -9.21 -9.57 0.87
N VAL A 89 -9.23 -9.39 -0.46
CA VAL A 89 -9.00 -8.07 -1.08
C VAL A 89 -10.09 -7.09 -0.64
N ARG A 90 -11.37 -7.49 -0.67
CA ARG A 90 -12.48 -6.65 -0.21
C ARG A 90 -12.27 -6.22 1.25
N TYR A 91 -11.97 -7.17 2.13
CA TYR A 91 -11.76 -6.89 3.54
C TYR A 91 -10.58 -5.94 3.77
N CYS A 92 -9.40 -6.25 3.23
CA CYS A 92 -8.20 -5.44 3.46
C CYS A 92 -8.30 -4.03 2.87
N THR A 93 -8.97 -3.85 1.72
CA THR A 93 -9.03 -2.56 1.02
C THR A 93 -10.24 -1.70 1.41
N LYS A 94 -11.35 -2.29 1.86
CA LYS A 94 -12.61 -1.56 2.11
C LYS A 94 -13.14 -1.67 3.53
N LEU A 95 -12.83 -2.74 4.28
CA LEU A 95 -13.54 -3.04 5.54
C LEU A 95 -12.65 -2.96 6.78
N LYS A 96 -11.39 -3.40 6.70
CA LYS A 96 -10.49 -3.51 7.85
C LYS A 96 -10.35 -2.17 8.60
N ALA A 97 -10.12 -1.08 7.87
CA ALA A 97 -9.98 0.25 8.46
C ALA A 97 -11.28 0.75 9.11
N LYS A 98 -12.44 0.47 8.48
CA LYS A 98 -13.77 0.83 9.02
C LYS A 98 -14.14 0.00 10.25
N THR A 99 -13.49 -1.16 10.43
CA THR A 99 -13.70 -2.10 11.54
C THR A 99 -12.65 -1.96 12.64
N THR A 100 -11.66 -1.06 12.51
CA THR A 100 -10.73 -0.79 13.61
C THR A 100 -11.52 -0.17 14.76
N VAL A 101 -11.97 -1.01 15.67
CA VAL A 101 -12.66 -0.62 16.89
C VAL A 101 -11.60 -0.10 17.86
N TRP A 102 -11.74 1.15 18.25
CA TRP A 102 -10.97 1.71 19.35
C TRP A 102 -11.40 1.01 20.64
N THR A 103 -10.55 0.13 21.15
CA THR A 103 -10.78 -0.49 22.46
C THR A 103 -10.52 0.53 23.56
N ASP A 104 -11.11 0.33 24.74
CA ASP A 104 -10.90 1.21 25.88
C ASP A 104 -9.39 1.34 26.23
N ASP A 105 -8.66 0.22 26.21
CA ASP A 105 -7.20 0.19 26.36
C ASP A 105 -6.46 1.04 25.30
N MET A 106 -6.86 0.97 24.03
CA MET A 106 -6.26 1.79 22.97
C MET A 106 -6.57 3.27 23.17
N VAL A 107 -7.77 3.61 23.65
CA VAL A 107 -8.16 4.99 23.97
C VAL A 107 -7.34 5.50 25.16
N VAL A 108 -7.14 4.69 26.19
CA VAL A 108 -6.29 5.04 27.34
C VAL A 108 -4.85 5.28 26.88
N LYS A 109 -4.29 4.38 26.06
CA LYS A 109 -2.94 4.57 25.49
C LYS A 109 -2.84 5.85 24.67
N LEU A 110 -3.85 6.16 23.86
CA LEU A 110 -3.90 7.40 23.09
C LEU A 110 -3.90 8.64 24.00
N ARG A 111 -4.75 8.67 25.03
CA ARG A 111 -4.79 9.79 25.98
C ARG A 111 -3.46 9.99 26.68
N ASN A 112 -2.83 8.90 27.14
CA ASN A 112 -1.53 8.97 27.81
C ASN A 112 -0.46 9.53 26.86
N ALA A 113 -0.40 9.04 25.62
CA ALA A 113 0.55 9.52 24.62
C ALA A 113 0.37 11.02 24.30
N MET A 114 -0.88 11.51 24.22
CA MET A 114 -1.17 12.93 24.04
C MET A 114 -0.68 13.76 25.23
N GLN A 115 -0.95 13.31 26.45
CA GLN A 115 -0.52 14.01 27.67
C GLN A 115 1.01 14.02 27.84
N GLU A 116 1.68 12.90 27.53
CA GLU A 116 3.14 12.81 27.52
C GLU A 116 3.75 13.79 26.52
N TYR A 117 3.19 13.85 25.30
CA TYR A 117 3.62 14.81 24.29
C TYR A 117 3.46 16.26 24.76
N GLU A 118 2.35 16.61 25.40
CA GLU A 118 2.17 17.96 25.96
C GLU A 118 3.21 18.29 27.02
N ASN A 119 3.52 17.35 27.91
CA ASN A 119 4.55 17.53 28.94
C ASN A 119 5.95 17.71 28.33
N ASP A 120 6.30 16.84 27.37
CA ASP A 120 7.58 16.88 26.69
C ASP A 120 7.73 18.15 25.84
N ARG A 121 6.65 18.58 25.18
CA ARG A 121 6.61 19.85 24.43
C ARG A 121 7.06 21.01 25.31
N TRP A 122 6.48 21.16 26.50
CA TRP A 122 6.82 22.25 27.40
C TRP A 122 8.20 22.08 28.03
N ARG A 123 8.66 20.84 28.25
CA ARG A 123 10.04 20.57 28.69
C ARG A 123 11.06 21.05 27.66
N ILE A 124 10.83 20.74 26.39
CA ILE A 124 11.68 21.18 25.28
C ILE A 124 11.66 22.70 25.16
N ILE A 125 10.49 23.33 25.24
CA ILE A 125 10.35 24.79 25.15
C ILE A 125 11.11 25.47 26.29
N SER A 126 10.89 25.05 27.54
CA SER A 126 11.60 25.58 28.70
C SER A 126 13.12 25.52 28.54
N SER A 127 13.65 24.38 28.06
CA SER A 127 15.08 24.25 27.76
C SER A 127 15.58 25.24 26.70
N LYS A 128 14.73 25.68 25.76
CA LYS A 128 15.09 26.66 24.73
C LYS A 128 14.93 28.10 25.18
N VAL A 129 13.96 28.40 26.04
CA VAL A 129 13.73 29.74 26.59
C VAL A 129 14.82 30.13 27.59
N GLY A 130 15.34 29.15 28.35
CA GLY A 130 16.48 29.34 29.24
C GLY A 130 16.32 28.64 30.58
N SER A 131 17.43 28.43 31.28
CA SER A 131 17.51 27.63 32.51
C SER A 131 16.71 28.16 33.72
N GLY A 132 16.13 29.35 33.62
CA GLY A 132 15.32 29.97 34.69
C GLY A 132 13.80 29.78 34.58
N PHE A 133 13.31 29.20 33.49
CA PHE A 133 11.87 29.07 33.25
C PHE A 133 11.44 27.61 33.30
N THR A 134 10.48 27.28 34.16
CA THR A 134 9.93 25.92 34.22
C THR A 134 9.03 25.65 33.01
N PRO A 135 8.85 24.38 32.61
CA PRO A 135 7.90 24.00 31.56
C PRO A 135 6.50 24.58 31.79
N VAL A 136 6.05 24.59 33.05
CA VAL A 136 4.77 25.16 33.48
C VAL A 136 4.73 26.67 33.25
N ALA A 137 5.76 27.40 33.68
CA ALA A 137 5.82 28.84 33.45
C ALA A 137 5.81 29.20 31.96
N CYS A 138 6.50 28.40 31.13
CA CYS A 138 6.48 28.58 29.67
C CYS A 138 5.09 28.33 29.07
N ARG A 139 4.36 27.32 29.56
CA ARG A 139 2.99 27.03 29.12
C ARG A 139 2.04 28.16 29.49
N ASP A 140 2.04 28.56 30.76
CA ASP A 140 1.12 29.56 31.28
C ASP A 140 1.38 30.90 30.57
N LYS A 141 2.66 31.23 30.32
CA LYS A 141 3.00 32.43 29.54
C LYS A 141 2.56 32.34 28.08
N ALA A 142 2.64 31.17 27.44
CA ALA A 142 2.17 30.99 26.07
C ALA A 142 0.65 31.15 25.93
N GLN A 143 -0.14 30.77 26.96
CA GLN A 143 -1.59 30.99 26.96
C GLN A 143 -1.98 32.47 27.02
N GLU A 144 -1.14 33.32 27.62
CA GLU A 144 -1.36 34.78 27.60
C GLU A 144 -1.03 35.45 26.26
N LEU A 145 -0.31 34.75 25.37
CA LEU A 145 0.14 35.28 24.07
C LEU A 145 -0.80 34.91 22.91
N GLU A 146 -1.76 34.00 23.14
CA GLU A 146 -2.86 33.67 22.23
C GLU A 146 -4.02 34.69 22.35
#